data_AF-A0A8S2Q0L3-F1
#
_entry.id   AF-A0A8S2Q0L3-F1
#
_cell.length_a   1.000
_cell.length_b   1.000
_cell.length_c   1.000
_cell.angle_alpha   90.00
_cell.angle_beta   90.00
_cell.angle_gamma   90.00
#
_symmetry.space_group_name_H-M   'P 1'
#
loop_
_entity.id
_entity.type
_entity.pdbx_description
1 polymer ?
#
loop_
_entity_poly.entity_id
_entity_poly.type
_entity_poly.pdbx_seq_one_letter_code
_entity_poly.pdbx_strand_id
1 'polypeptide(L)'
;MKNKFFRPHERSSPFYGNTRHIYCEHSTIEFNPRSDIMNKYKLHYGHVQKLTILAYSEDEHAQTILVHSAGSNDSHPSMNEYPHVTISVSNVKPYTPVYSNDLWKRFVDDRIVEIRMDEYDKPRSITIKDHISEWNGKLNSNGKYEETQAYVKIVNEVIDLNGIICDNNLWKNDKCQKHLKVK
;
A
#
# COMPACT_ATOMS: atom_id res chain seq x y z
N MET A 1 -13.71 -6.32 -14.44
CA MET A 1 -13.16 -7.46 -13.68
C MET A 1 -13.38 -7.18 -12.20
N LYS A 2 -14.18 -7.97 -11.48
CA LYS A 2 -14.46 -7.75 -10.04
C LYS A 2 -13.38 -8.43 -9.19
N ASN A 3 -12.56 -7.61 -8.53
CA ASN A 3 -11.90 -7.81 -7.23
C ASN A 3 -11.67 -9.25 -6.77
N LYS A 4 -10.64 -9.92 -7.31
CA LYS A 4 -10.09 -11.10 -6.65
C LYS A 4 -9.02 -10.76 -5.62
N PHE A 5 -8.32 -9.63 -5.75
CA PHE A 5 -7.18 -9.32 -4.90
C PHE A 5 -7.58 -8.74 -3.53
N PHE A 6 -8.60 -7.87 -3.50
CA PHE A 6 -9.12 -7.27 -2.25
C PHE A 6 -10.16 -8.19 -1.56
N ARG A 7 -9.94 -9.50 -1.61
CA ARG A 7 -10.75 -10.47 -0.85
C ARG A 7 -10.38 -10.41 0.63
N PRO A 8 -11.21 -10.93 1.55
CA PRO A 8 -10.78 -11.13 2.94
C PRO A 8 -9.46 -11.89 2.96
N HIS A 9 -8.63 -11.60 3.98
CA HIS A 9 -7.38 -12.25 4.40
C HIS A 9 -6.96 -13.47 3.55
N GLU A 10 -5.71 -13.47 3.07
CA GLU A 10 -5.14 -14.62 2.34
C GLU A 10 -5.35 -15.93 3.11
N ARG A 11 -5.63 -17.05 2.41
CA ARG A 11 -5.87 -18.35 3.06
C ARG A 11 -4.70 -18.83 3.92
N SER A 12 -3.49 -18.41 3.57
CA SER A 12 -2.25 -18.69 4.27
C SER A 12 -1.95 -17.70 5.40
N SER A 13 -2.72 -16.61 5.53
CA SER A 13 -2.58 -15.65 6.63
C SER A 13 -3.10 -16.24 7.94
N PRO A 14 -2.43 -15.99 9.09
CA PRO A 14 -2.97 -16.37 10.42
C PRO A 14 -4.29 -15.64 10.75
N PHE A 15 -4.63 -14.60 10.00
CA PHE A 15 -5.85 -13.83 10.16
C PHE A 15 -6.99 -14.31 9.25
N TYR A 16 -6.80 -15.43 8.54
CA TYR A 16 -7.82 -15.99 7.65
C TYR A 16 -9.17 -16.16 8.36
N GLY A 17 -10.25 -15.71 7.70
CA GLY A 17 -11.61 -15.75 8.23
C GLY A 17 -12.01 -14.53 9.08
N ASN A 18 -11.08 -13.62 9.38
CA ASN A 18 -11.43 -12.33 9.96
C ASN A 18 -12.15 -11.45 8.92
N THR A 19 -13.03 -10.56 9.38
CA THR A 19 -13.83 -9.67 8.53
C THR A 19 -13.58 -8.23 8.93
N ARG A 20 -12.53 -7.61 8.37
CA ARG A 20 -12.25 -6.18 8.52
C ARG A 20 -12.96 -5.34 7.47
N HIS A 21 -13.28 -4.10 7.83
CA HIS A 21 -13.85 -3.14 6.90
C HIS A 21 -12.78 -2.70 5.86
N ILE A 22 -13.10 -2.85 4.58
CA ILE A 22 -12.21 -2.44 3.48
C ILE A 22 -12.32 -0.94 3.29
N TYR A 23 -11.20 -0.22 3.41
CA TYR A 23 -11.16 1.23 3.43
C TYR A 23 -11.27 1.84 2.04
N CYS A 24 -10.45 1.41 1.06
CA CYS A 24 -10.59 1.78 -0.36
C CYS A 24 -9.54 1.09 -1.25
N GLU A 25 -9.72 1.21 -2.57
CA GLU A 25 -8.85 0.65 -3.63
C GLU A 25 -8.00 1.75 -4.28
N HIS A 26 -7.08 2.36 -3.54
CA HIS A 26 -6.24 3.43 -4.10
C HIS A 26 -4.81 3.41 -3.57
N SER A 27 -3.88 3.84 -4.40
CA SER A 27 -2.51 4.18 -3.99
C SER A 27 -2.40 5.69 -3.86
N THR A 28 -1.86 6.17 -2.74
CA THR A 28 -1.61 7.60 -2.55
C THR A 28 -0.36 8.01 -3.33
N ILE A 29 -0.49 8.98 -4.22
CA ILE A 29 0.64 9.58 -4.97
C ILE A 29 1.41 10.53 -4.06
N GLU A 30 0.72 11.51 -3.46
CA GLU A 30 1.27 12.45 -2.49
C GLU A 30 0.15 12.86 -1.53
N PHE A 31 0.48 13.03 -0.26
CA PHE A 31 -0.45 13.52 0.75
C PHE A 31 -0.27 15.03 0.92
N ASN A 32 -1.34 15.80 0.74
CA ASN A 32 -1.34 17.25 0.82
C ASN A 32 -0.31 17.93 -0.11
N PRO A 33 -0.36 17.66 -1.43
CA PRO A 33 0.58 18.25 -2.38
C PRO A 33 0.42 19.78 -2.44
N ARG A 34 1.51 20.47 -2.76
CA ARG A 34 1.45 21.92 -3.05
C ARG A 34 0.63 22.16 -4.33
N SER A 35 -0.12 23.26 -4.35
CA SER A 35 -1.08 23.58 -5.42
C SER A 35 -0.44 23.71 -6.81
N ASP A 36 0.82 24.12 -6.89
CA ASP A 36 1.61 24.27 -8.12
C ASP A 36 2.05 22.91 -8.72
N ILE A 37 2.12 21.85 -7.91
CA ILE A 37 2.54 20.51 -8.33
C ILE A 37 1.38 19.73 -8.97
N MET A 38 0.13 20.12 -8.74
CA MET A 38 -1.05 19.43 -9.30
C MET A 38 -0.99 19.25 -10.82
N ASN A 39 -0.40 20.21 -11.54
CA ASN A 39 -0.20 20.10 -12.99
C ASN A 39 0.71 18.94 -13.40
N LYS A 40 1.70 18.58 -12.58
CA LYS A 40 2.60 17.43 -12.83
C LYS A 40 1.87 16.10 -12.68
N TYR A 41 0.89 16.03 -11.78
CA TYR A 41 0.11 14.81 -11.55
C TYR A 41 -1.13 14.67 -12.43
N LYS A 42 -1.43 15.65 -13.30
CA LYS A 42 -2.61 15.60 -14.18
C LYS A 42 -2.66 14.36 -15.07
N LEU A 43 -1.51 13.86 -15.51
CA LEU A 43 -1.43 12.65 -16.35
C LEU A 43 -1.74 11.36 -15.56
N HIS A 44 -1.66 11.41 -14.23
CA HIS A 44 -1.75 10.25 -13.35
C HIS A 44 -3.07 10.21 -12.57
N TYR A 45 -3.66 11.38 -12.30
CA TYR A 45 -4.89 11.51 -11.53
C TYR A 45 -6.13 11.12 -12.33
N GLY A 46 -6.97 10.24 -11.79
CA GLY A 46 -8.23 9.84 -12.43
C GLY A 46 -8.05 8.94 -13.66
N HIS A 47 -6.82 8.57 -13.99
CA HIS A 47 -6.46 7.62 -15.03
C HIS A 47 -6.13 6.26 -14.42
N VAL A 48 -6.40 5.20 -15.17
CA VAL A 48 -5.98 3.84 -14.83
C VAL A 48 -4.48 3.73 -14.99
N GLN A 49 -3.81 3.30 -13.93
CA GLN A 49 -2.38 3.00 -13.89
C GLN A 49 -2.19 1.49 -13.76
N LYS A 50 -1.20 0.97 -14.51
CA LYS A 50 -0.76 -0.41 -14.36
C LYS A 50 0.28 -0.48 -13.26
N LEU A 51 0.00 -1.28 -12.24
CA LEU A 51 0.89 -1.46 -11.09
C LEU A 51 1.19 -2.94 -10.90
N THR A 52 2.43 -3.28 -10.62
CA THR A 52 2.85 -4.59 -10.12
C THR A 52 2.70 -4.62 -8.60
N ILE A 53 1.89 -5.53 -8.08
CA ILE A 53 1.89 -5.92 -6.67
C ILE A 53 3.16 -6.71 -6.40
N LEU A 54 4.05 -6.17 -5.58
CA LEU A 54 5.27 -6.86 -5.17
C LEU A 54 4.96 -7.86 -4.06
N ALA A 55 4.26 -7.39 -3.02
CA ALA A 55 3.93 -8.20 -1.86
C ALA A 55 2.61 -7.76 -1.21
N TYR A 56 1.97 -8.70 -0.53
CA TYR A 56 0.88 -8.47 0.41
C TYR A 56 1.42 -8.52 1.83
N SER A 57 0.97 -7.61 2.69
CA SER A 57 1.24 -7.69 4.12
C SER A 57 0.02 -7.39 4.96
N GLU A 58 0.05 -7.95 6.16
CA GLU A 58 -1.02 -7.83 7.13
C GLU A 58 -0.49 -8.02 8.56
N ASP A 59 -1.06 -7.28 9.51
CA ASP A 59 -0.93 -7.54 10.94
C ASP A 59 -2.30 -7.49 11.65
N GLU A 60 -2.31 -7.42 12.98
CA GLU A 60 -3.54 -7.31 13.78
C GLU A 60 -4.33 -6.01 13.53
N HIS A 61 -3.72 -5.02 12.88
CA HIS A 61 -4.27 -3.67 12.76
C HIS A 61 -4.45 -3.17 11.34
N ALA A 62 -3.79 -3.71 10.32
CA ALA A 62 -3.89 -3.25 8.94
C ALA A 62 -3.63 -4.35 7.92
N GLN A 63 -4.13 -4.12 6.71
CA GLN A 63 -3.84 -4.88 5.50
C GLN A 63 -3.38 -3.93 4.42
N THR A 64 -2.29 -4.26 3.72
CA THR A 64 -1.74 -3.42 2.68
C THR A 64 -1.01 -4.25 1.63
N ILE A 65 -0.90 -3.71 0.42
CA ILE A 65 -0.07 -4.28 -0.64
C ILE A 65 1.01 -3.28 -1.03
N LEU A 66 2.23 -3.76 -1.23
CA LEU A 66 3.33 -2.99 -1.79
C LEU A 66 3.22 -3.04 -3.30
N VAL A 67 3.29 -1.87 -3.94
CA VAL A 67 3.10 -1.75 -5.39
C VAL A 67 4.26 -1.03 -6.04
N HIS A 68 4.46 -1.32 -7.32
CA HIS A 68 5.44 -0.68 -8.19
C HIS A 68 4.80 -0.38 -9.55
N SER A 69 5.23 0.68 -10.24
CA SER A 69 4.68 1.03 -11.56
C SER A 69 5.07 0.00 -12.62
N ALA A 70 4.09 -0.52 -13.37
CA ALA A 70 4.32 -1.54 -14.39
C ALA A 70 4.54 -0.90 -15.77
N GLY A 71 5.69 -0.25 -15.97
CA GLY A 71 6.06 0.31 -17.28
C GLY A 71 7.37 1.10 -17.25
N SER A 72 8.11 1.10 -18.37
CA SER A 72 9.35 1.89 -18.55
C SER A 72 9.09 3.38 -18.83
N ASN A 73 7.85 3.72 -19.20
CA ASN A 73 7.45 5.09 -19.54
C ASN A 73 6.58 5.74 -18.45
N ASP A 74 6.20 4.97 -17.44
CA ASP A 74 5.42 5.46 -16.30
C ASP A 74 6.40 5.87 -15.21
N SER A 75 6.84 7.13 -15.26
CA SER A 75 7.56 7.75 -14.14
C SER A 75 6.77 7.52 -12.86
N HIS A 76 7.39 6.90 -11.85
CA HIS A 76 6.72 6.51 -10.62
C HIS A 76 6.17 7.77 -9.92
N PRO A 77 4.84 8.01 -9.89
CA PRO A 77 4.33 9.30 -9.43
C PRO A 77 4.34 9.40 -7.90
N SER A 78 4.41 8.26 -7.20
CA SER A 78 4.35 8.21 -5.74
C SER A 78 5.60 8.80 -5.08
N MET A 79 5.37 9.79 -4.22
CA MET A 79 6.37 10.39 -3.34
C MET A 79 6.66 9.53 -2.10
N ASN A 80 5.80 8.56 -1.78
CA ASN A 80 6.02 7.65 -0.67
C ASN A 80 7.22 6.73 -0.92
N GLU A 81 8.05 6.53 0.11
CA GLU A 81 9.17 5.57 0.09
C GLU A 81 8.69 4.14 -0.18
N TYR A 82 7.55 3.76 0.39
CA TYR A 82 6.88 2.49 0.17
C TYR A 82 5.53 2.74 -0.52
N PRO A 83 5.46 2.90 -1.87
CA PRO A 83 4.20 3.01 -2.58
C PRO A 83 3.32 1.80 -2.29
N HIS A 84 2.12 2.04 -1.78
CA HIS A 84 1.26 0.98 -1.27
C HIS A 84 -0.22 1.32 -1.44
N VAL A 85 -1.06 0.28 -1.32
CA VAL A 85 -2.51 0.40 -1.23
C VAL A 85 -2.95 -0.17 0.12
N THR A 86 -3.50 0.69 0.98
CA THR A 86 -4.13 0.26 2.23
C THR A 86 -5.48 -0.38 1.93
N ILE A 87 -5.61 -1.68 2.23
CA ILE A 87 -6.85 -2.44 2.03
C ILE A 87 -7.79 -2.25 3.21
N SER A 88 -7.29 -2.39 4.44
CA SER A 88 -8.06 -2.18 5.66
C SER A 88 -7.17 -1.69 6.79
N VAL A 89 -7.78 -1.02 7.77
CA VAL A 89 -7.15 -0.64 9.04
C VAL A 89 -8.16 -0.80 10.18
N SER A 90 -7.69 -1.12 11.37
CA SER A 90 -8.50 -1.23 12.58
C SER A 90 -8.94 0.15 13.07
N ASN A 91 -10.02 0.19 13.84
CA ASN A 91 -10.51 1.42 14.47
C ASN A 91 -9.80 1.73 15.82
N VAL A 92 -8.68 1.04 16.10
CA VAL A 92 -7.94 1.18 17.35
C VAL A 92 -6.86 2.25 17.17
N LYS A 93 -6.76 3.20 18.10
CA LYS A 93 -5.65 4.16 18.09
C LYS A 93 -4.36 3.46 18.56
N PRO A 94 -3.18 3.80 18.00
CA PRO A 94 -2.91 4.90 17.06
C PRO A 94 -2.96 4.50 15.57
N TYR A 95 -3.54 3.35 15.24
CA TYR A 95 -3.56 2.81 13.88
C TYR A 95 -4.51 3.64 12.99
N THR A 96 -3.95 4.16 11.90
CA THR A 96 -4.65 4.97 10.88
C THR A 96 -4.16 4.51 9.51
N PRO A 97 -4.77 4.91 8.38
CA PRO A 97 -4.28 4.48 7.06
C PRO A 97 -2.79 4.77 6.81
N VAL A 98 -2.25 5.84 7.41
CA VAL A 98 -0.82 6.18 7.36
C VAL A 98 0.09 5.06 7.88
N TYR A 99 -0.42 4.23 8.80
CA TYR A 99 0.28 3.09 9.38
C TYR A 99 0.74 2.07 8.33
N SER A 100 0.12 2.01 7.15
CA SER A 100 0.59 1.12 6.09
C SER A 100 2.02 1.41 5.63
N ASN A 101 2.50 2.66 5.74
CA ASN A 101 3.92 2.99 5.52
C ASN A 101 4.79 2.40 6.64
N ASP A 102 4.38 2.60 7.89
CA ASP A 102 5.09 2.12 9.07
C ASP A 102 5.17 0.59 9.10
N LEU A 103 4.11 -0.10 8.65
CA LEU A 103 4.09 -1.57 8.56
C LEU A 103 5.18 -2.10 7.61
N TRP A 104 5.28 -1.55 6.39
CA TRP A 104 6.37 -1.91 5.46
C TRP A 104 7.75 -1.58 6.03
N LYS A 105 7.88 -0.41 6.63
CA LYS A 105 9.12 -0.01 7.30
C LYS A 105 9.52 -0.99 8.40
N ARG A 106 8.58 -1.46 9.22
CA ARG A 106 8.84 -2.46 10.27
C ARG A 106 9.35 -3.77 9.70
N PHE A 107 8.77 -4.28 8.62
CA PHE A 107 9.28 -5.50 7.96
C PHE A 107 10.74 -5.35 7.48
N VAL A 108 11.11 -4.18 7.00
CA VAL A 108 12.49 -3.87 6.58
C VAL A 108 13.42 -3.72 7.78
N ASP A 109 13.02 -2.92 8.78
CA ASP A 109 13.82 -2.63 9.98
C ASP A 109 14.09 -3.92 10.80
N ASP A 110 13.09 -4.81 10.90
CA ASP A 110 13.20 -6.12 11.56
C ASP A 110 13.94 -7.15 10.70
N ARG A 111 14.40 -6.78 9.49
CA ARG A 111 15.15 -7.62 8.55
C ARG A 111 14.39 -8.88 8.12
N ILE A 112 13.06 -8.79 8.09
CA ILE A 112 12.18 -9.86 7.59
C ILE A 112 12.12 -9.82 6.08
N VAL A 113 12.10 -8.61 5.50
CA VAL A 113 12.14 -8.42 4.05
C VAL A 113 13.34 -7.59 3.63
N GLU A 114 13.83 -7.86 2.43
CA GLU A 114 14.83 -7.05 1.74
C GLU A 114 14.18 -6.48 0.48
N ILE A 115 14.31 -5.17 0.28
CA ILE A 115 13.76 -4.46 -0.87
C ILE A 115 14.91 -3.94 -1.73
N ARG A 116 14.86 -4.24 -3.03
CA ARG A 116 15.74 -3.60 -4.02
C ARG A 116 15.01 -2.44 -4.64
N MET A 117 15.65 -1.28 -4.62
CA MET A 117 15.11 -0.04 -5.17
C MET A 117 15.41 0.11 -6.66
N ASP A 118 14.58 0.87 -7.37
CA ASP A 118 14.85 1.38 -8.71
C ASP A 118 15.70 2.66 -8.67
N GLU A 119 15.90 3.29 -9.83
CA GLU A 119 16.64 4.55 -9.99
C GLU A 119 15.96 5.78 -9.35
N TYR A 120 14.72 5.65 -8.88
CA TYR A 120 13.92 6.69 -8.23
C TYR A 120 13.72 6.43 -6.72
N ASP A 121 14.54 5.55 -6.14
CA ASP A 121 14.43 5.11 -4.74
C ASP A 121 13.04 4.55 -4.42
N LYS A 122 12.46 3.74 -5.32
CA LYS A 122 11.19 3.04 -5.12
C LYS A 122 11.37 1.52 -5.15
N PRO A 123 10.60 0.75 -4.36
CA PRO A 123 10.63 -0.69 -4.38
C PRO A 123 10.42 -1.24 -5.79
N ARG A 124 11.40 -1.97 -6.31
CA ARG A 124 11.34 -2.65 -7.62
C ARG A 124 11.14 -4.15 -7.45
N SER A 125 11.72 -4.72 -6.41
CA SER A 125 11.56 -6.11 -6.02
C SER A 125 11.71 -6.27 -4.52
N ILE A 126 11.09 -7.31 -3.97
CA ILE A 126 11.13 -7.63 -2.55
C ILE A 126 11.37 -9.14 -2.38
N THR A 127 12.18 -9.49 -1.39
CA THR A 127 12.44 -10.87 -0.98
C THR A 127 12.21 -11.01 0.51
N ILE A 128 11.77 -12.18 0.94
CA ILE A 128 11.63 -12.51 2.37
C ILE A 128 12.88 -13.25 2.80
N LYS A 129 13.51 -12.81 3.88
CA LYS A 129 14.73 -13.44 4.39
C LYS A 129 14.40 -14.85 4.90
N ASP A 130 15.22 -15.83 4.55
CA ASP A 130 15.09 -17.23 5.01
C ASP A 130 13.77 -17.95 4.59
N HIS A 131 12.95 -17.34 3.73
CA HIS A 131 11.68 -17.91 3.24
C HIS A 131 11.49 -17.70 1.74
N ILE A 132 10.80 -18.64 1.07
CA ILE A 132 10.67 -18.63 -0.40
C ILE A 132 9.58 -17.66 -0.89
N SER A 133 8.44 -17.59 -0.21
CA SER A 133 7.28 -16.85 -0.72
C SER A 133 6.41 -16.20 0.34
N GLU A 134 6.52 -16.59 1.61
CA GLU A 134 5.73 -16.03 2.71
C GLU A 134 6.43 -16.16 4.05
N TRP A 135 6.07 -15.27 4.98
CA TRP A 135 6.52 -15.28 6.37
C TRP A 135 5.35 -14.94 7.30
N ASN A 136 5.38 -15.56 8.47
CA ASN A 136 4.42 -15.36 9.55
C ASN A 136 5.18 -15.33 10.88
N GLY A 137 5.02 -14.26 11.66
CA GLY A 137 5.73 -14.08 12.92
C GLY A 137 5.34 -12.79 13.61
N LYS A 138 6.22 -12.28 14.48
CA LYS A 138 5.97 -11.04 15.22
C LYS A 138 6.87 -9.92 14.72
N LEU A 139 6.29 -8.72 14.61
CA LEU A 139 7.03 -7.49 14.39
C LEU A 139 7.35 -6.84 15.73
N ASN A 140 8.57 -6.36 15.91
CA ASN A 140 8.99 -5.62 17.10
C ASN A 140 8.23 -4.30 17.22
N SER A 141 8.08 -3.79 18.45
CA SER A 141 7.48 -2.47 18.68
C SER A 141 8.29 -1.36 18.01
N ASN A 142 7.60 -0.32 17.52
CA ASN A 142 8.23 0.84 16.89
C ASN A 142 7.48 2.13 17.24
N GLY A 143 8.13 2.97 18.04
CA GLY A 143 7.56 4.23 18.51
C GLY A 143 6.25 4.03 19.28
N LYS A 144 5.13 4.39 18.65
CA LYS A 144 3.77 4.29 19.21
C LYS A 144 3.05 2.99 18.88
N TYR A 145 3.64 2.13 18.04
CA TYR A 145 3.04 0.87 17.60
C TYR A 145 3.62 -0.29 18.41
N GLU A 146 2.73 -1.13 18.93
CA GLU A 146 3.13 -2.25 19.79
C GLU A 146 3.65 -3.45 18.98
N GLU A 147 4.25 -4.42 19.67
CA GLU A 147 4.57 -5.71 19.08
C GLU A 147 3.28 -6.37 18.59
N THR A 148 3.26 -6.90 17.37
CA THR A 148 2.05 -7.50 16.79
C THR A 148 2.38 -8.73 15.95
N GLN A 149 1.43 -9.66 15.89
CA GLN A 149 1.48 -10.75 14.93
C GLN A 149 1.34 -10.18 13.51
N ALA A 150 2.15 -10.67 12.58
CA ALA A 150 2.18 -10.17 11.21
C ALA A 150 2.46 -11.28 10.20
N TYR A 151 2.08 -11.00 8.97
CA TYR A 151 2.18 -11.88 7.82
C TYR A 151 2.61 -11.08 6.58
N VAL A 152 3.48 -11.65 5.76
CA VAL A 152 3.88 -11.09 4.47
C VAL A 152 4.00 -12.19 3.43
N LYS A 153 3.58 -11.91 2.20
CA LYS A 153 3.61 -12.84 1.06
C LYS A 153 4.03 -12.14 -0.21
N ILE A 154 4.95 -12.75 -0.96
CA ILE A 154 5.33 -12.28 -2.30
C ILE A 154 4.24 -12.65 -3.29
N VAL A 155 3.83 -11.69 -4.12
CA VAL A 155 2.71 -11.84 -5.06
C VAL A 155 3.19 -11.76 -6.51
N ASN A 156 3.90 -10.68 -6.88
CA ASN A 156 4.36 -10.40 -8.25
C ASN A 156 3.25 -10.49 -9.31
N GLU A 157 2.10 -9.85 -9.07
CA GLU A 157 0.97 -9.79 -10.02
C GLU A 157 0.76 -8.36 -10.52
N VAL A 158 0.29 -8.20 -11.77
CA VAL A 158 -0.04 -6.88 -12.33
C VAL A 158 -1.53 -6.59 -12.17
N ILE A 159 -1.85 -5.40 -11.67
CA ILE A 159 -3.21 -4.89 -11.49
C ILE A 159 -3.36 -3.52 -12.15
N ASP A 160 -4.62 -3.20 -12.48
CA ASP A 160 -5.02 -1.88 -12.93
C ASP A 160 -5.69 -1.15 -11.77
N LEU A 161 -5.14 0.01 -11.36
CA LEU A 161 -5.71 0.85 -10.31
C LEU A 161 -5.81 2.30 -10.76
N ASN A 162 -6.84 3.01 -10.29
CA ASN A 162 -6.92 4.44 -10.50
C ASN A 162 -5.98 5.17 -9.54
N GLY A 163 -5.07 5.98 -10.06
CA GLY A 163 -4.26 6.87 -9.25
C GLY A 163 -5.12 7.97 -8.64
N ILE A 164 -4.99 8.20 -7.33
CA ILE A 164 -5.65 9.33 -6.66
C ILE A 164 -4.64 10.26 -5.99
N ILE A 165 -5.00 11.53 -5.93
CA ILE A 165 -4.29 12.55 -5.15
C ILE A 165 -5.13 12.84 -3.91
N CYS A 166 -4.49 12.80 -2.75
CA CYS A 166 -5.13 13.02 -1.46
C CYS A 166 -4.89 14.46 -1.01
N ASP A 167 -5.83 15.37 -1.32
CA ASP A 167 -5.87 16.72 -0.74
C ASP A 167 -6.62 16.67 0.61
N ASN A 168 -6.10 17.35 1.63
CA ASN A 168 -6.72 17.50 2.95
C ASN A 168 -8.18 18.00 2.88
N ASN A 169 -8.52 18.82 1.88
CA ASN A 169 -9.90 19.28 1.68
C ASN A 169 -10.81 18.21 1.07
N LEU A 170 -10.26 17.28 0.28
CA LEU A 170 -10.99 16.14 -0.28
C LEU A 170 -11.16 15.00 0.75
N TRP A 171 -10.23 14.88 1.70
CA TRP A 171 -10.25 13.87 2.76
C TRP A 171 -11.39 14.05 3.77
N LYS A 172 -11.87 15.29 3.98
CA LYS A 172 -12.98 15.58 4.91
C LYS A 172 -14.34 15.03 4.46
N ASN A 173 -14.45 14.53 3.24
CA ASN A 173 -15.71 14.10 2.63
C ASN A 173 -15.74 12.60 2.29
N ASP A 174 -15.20 11.72 3.14
CA ASP A 174 -15.47 10.25 3.25
C ASP A 174 -15.62 9.39 1.98
N LYS A 175 -15.23 9.92 0.83
CA LYS A 175 -15.36 9.29 -0.47
C LYS A 175 -14.05 9.56 -1.16
N CYS A 176 -13.17 8.56 -1.19
CA CYS A 176 -12.15 8.49 -2.23
C CYS A 176 -12.85 8.74 -3.55
N GLN A 177 -12.68 9.95 -4.10
CA GLN A 177 -13.56 10.44 -5.15
C GLN A 177 -13.22 9.73 -6.45
N LYS A 178 -13.89 8.60 -6.70
CA LYS A 178 -13.94 7.91 -8.00
C LYS A 178 -14.52 8.79 -9.13
N HIS A 179 -14.88 10.06 -8.88
CA HIS A 179 -15.70 10.88 -9.76
C HIS A 179 -15.33 12.37 -9.90
N LEU A 180 -14.06 12.74 -9.79
CA LEU A 180 -13.63 14.00 -10.41
C LEU A 180 -13.10 13.72 -11.81
N LYS A 181 -14.03 13.63 -12.77
CA LYS A 181 -13.68 13.92 -14.16
C LYS A 181 -13.27 15.38 -14.19
N VAL A 182 -11.96 15.63 -14.30
CA VAL A 182 -11.46 16.93 -14.71
C VAL A 182 -12.03 17.16 -16.12
N LYS A 183 -12.94 18.13 -16.25
CA LYS A 183 -13.37 18.64 -17.55
C LYS A 183 -12.25 19.46 -18.17
#